data_AF-A0A4Q3DH09-F1
#
_entry.id   AF-A0A4Q3DH09-F1
#
_cell.length_a   1.000
_cell.length_b   1.000
_cell.length_c   1.000
_cell.angle_alpha   90.00
_cell.angle_beta   90.00
_cell.angle_gamma   90.00
#
_symmetry.space_group_name_H-M   'P 1'
#
loop_
_entity.id
_entity.type
_entity.pdbx_description
1 polymer ?
#
loop_
_entity_poly.entity_id
_entity_poly.type
_entity_poly.pdbx_seq_one_letter_code
_entity_poly.pdbx_strand_id
1 'polypeptide(L)'
;MIFGHKYRLLFIILLGAYSYLNTLFVETYVYYGLNAPWYEILVVMTLIIFAVWELNHLAIVVIKKLLPDMGTVKCLVVFLAAGAVLASIAGISIVYSAALLTGLPENRMAIAMKLGFIYATRINLFLHILNAIRIFVIEYKSKELEAEELRRTNAQAQLQAIRNQVNPHFLFNNLNVLSAMVVKENPGANKFIEEFSKVYRHILNSQDKELVAVELEMSYIKPYLYLLQTRFPDSLVIK
;
A
#
# COMPACT_ATOMS: atom_id res chain seq x y z
N MET A 1 12.96 -4.60 -8.23
CA MET A 1 12.48 -4.71 -9.62
C MET A 1 12.59 -6.16 -10.07
N ILE A 2 11.89 -6.54 -11.14
CA ILE A 2 11.83 -7.92 -11.66
C ILE A 2 13.20 -8.42 -12.15
N PHE A 3 14.11 -7.51 -12.50
CA PHE A 3 15.42 -7.84 -13.09
C PHE A 3 16.35 -8.70 -12.21
N GLY A 4 16.18 -8.68 -10.88
CA GLY A 4 16.96 -9.48 -9.92
C GLY A 4 16.34 -10.81 -9.52
N HIS A 5 15.31 -11.29 -10.23
CA HIS A 5 14.60 -12.51 -9.85
C HIS A 5 15.44 -13.78 -10.08
N LYS A 6 15.34 -14.78 -9.17
CA LYS A 6 16.09 -16.05 -9.24
C LYS A 6 15.92 -16.78 -10.58
N TYR A 7 14.73 -16.70 -11.17
CA TYR A 7 14.39 -17.35 -12.44
C TYR A 7 14.56 -16.44 -13.68
N ARG A 8 15.38 -15.38 -13.61
CA ARG A 8 15.54 -14.41 -14.73
C ARG A 8 15.88 -15.06 -16.07
N LEU A 9 16.81 -16.03 -16.09
CA LEU A 9 17.23 -16.70 -17.33
C LEU A 9 16.09 -17.53 -17.94
N LEU A 10 15.30 -18.21 -17.10
CA LEU A 10 14.12 -18.94 -17.55
C LEU A 10 13.10 -17.99 -18.18
N PHE A 11 12.84 -16.83 -17.57
CA PHE A 11 11.94 -15.82 -18.14
C PHE A 11 12.43 -15.28 -19.48
N ILE A 12 13.74 -15.02 -19.60
CA ILE A 12 14.35 -14.55 -20.85
C ILE A 12 14.15 -15.59 -21.96
N ILE A 13 14.42 -16.86 -21.69
CA ILE A 13 14.26 -17.96 -22.65
C ILE A 13 12.79 -18.13 -23.04
N LEU A 14 11.87 -18.16 -22.08
CA LEU A 14 10.44 -18.28 -22.35
C LEU A 14 9.90 -17.10 -23.15
N LEU A 15 10.33 -15.87 -22.84
CA LEU A 15 9.94 -14.67 -23.59
C LEU A 15 10.52 -14.67 -25.01
N GLY A 16 11.72 -15.22 -25.20
CA GLY A 16 12.34 -15.44 -26.51
C GLY A 16 11.55 -16.44 -27.35
N ALA A 17 11.24 -17.61 -26.78
CA ALA A 17 10.42 -18.62 -27.45
C ALA A 17 9.03 -18.07 -27.80
N TYR A 18 8.37 -17.38 -26.86
CA TYR A 18 7.09 -16.72 -27.10
C TYR A 18 7.19 -15.70 -28.24
N SER A 19 8.19 -14.82 -28.23
CA SER A 19 8.38 -13.79 -29.26
C SER A 19 8.61 -14.40 -30.64
N TYR A 20 9.43 -15.45 -30.70
CA TYR A 20 9.70 -16.19 -31.92
C TYR A 20 8.43 -16.82 -32.49
N LEU A 21 7.64 -17.51 -31.67
CA LEU A 21 6.36 -18.09 -32.07
C LEU A 21 5.38 -17.05 -32.62
N ASN A 22 5.30 -15.86 -31.99
CA ASN A 22 4.48 -14.77 -32.50
C ASN A 22 4.96 -14.27 -33.87
N THR A 23 6.27 -14.24 -34.08
CA THR A 23 6.85 -13.74 -35.33
C THR A 23 6.69 -14.76 -36.46
N LEU A 24 6.70 -16.06 -36.13
CA LEU A 24 6.35 -17.15 -37.03
C LEU A 24 4.85 -17.08 -37.41
N PHE A 25 3.97 -16.87 -36.43
CA PHE A 25 2.52 -16.78 -36.65
C PHE A 25 2.11 -15.64 -37.59
N VAL A 26 2.81 -14.51 -37.53
CA VAL A 26 2.55 -13.33 -38.39
C VAL A 26 3.39 -13.38 -39.68
N GLU A 27 4.14 -14.46 -39.92
CA GLU A 27 5.01 -14.65 -41.10
C GLU A 27 5.94 -13.46 -41.37
N THR A 28 6.39 -12.76 -40.32
CA THR A 28 7.06 -11.45 -40.45
C THR A 28 8.29 -11.52 -41.34
N TYR A 29 9.09 -12.57 -41.21
CA TYR A 29 10.32 -12.74 -42.00
C TYR A 29 10.02 -13.03 -43.48
N VAL A 30 8.97 -13.80 -43.77
CA VAL A 30 8.52 -14.07 -45.14
C VAL A 30 8.01 -12.77 -45.78
N TYR A 31 7.16 -12.03 -45.07
CA TYR A 31 6.59 -10.76 -45.53
C TYR A 31 7.67 -9.72 -45.87
N TYR A 32 8.71 -9.61 -45.04
CA TYR A 32 9.82 -8.68 -45.27
C TYR A 32 10.97 -9.26 -46.11
N GLY A 33 10.82 -10.47 -46.65
CA GLY A 33 11.81 -11.14 -47.50
C GLY A 33 13.16 -11.37 -46.81
N LEU A 34 13.15 -11.68 -45.52
CA LEU A 34 14.30 -12.02 -44.70
C LEU A 34 14.40 -13.55 -44.59
N ASN A 35 15.14 -14.17 -45.53
CA ASN A 35 15.36 -15.61 -45.54
C ASN A 35 16.52 -15.96 -44.62
N ALA A 36 16.23 -16.23 -43.34
CA ALA A 36 17.18 -16.74 -42.37
C ALA A 36 16.65 -18.05 -41.76
N PRO A 37 17.53 -19.01 -41.43
CA PRO A 37 17.12 -20.22 -40.73
C PRO A 37 16.53 -19.87 -39.34
N TRP A 38 15.59 -20.68 -38.89
CA TRP A 38 14.82 -20.43 -37.67
C TRP A 38 15.69 -20.24 -36.41
N TYR A 39 16.82 -20.95 -36.32
CA TYR A 39 17.70 -20.90 -35.16
C TYR A 39 18.46 -19.57 -35.07
N GLU A 40 18.84 -18.94 -36.20
CA GLU A 40 19.48 -17.61 -36.20
C GLU A 40 18.52 -16.56 -35.66
N ILE A 41 17.27 -16.61 -36.12
CA ILE A 41 16.21 -15.72 -35.66
C ILE A 41 15.98 -15.87 -34.15
N LEU A 42 15.83 -17.10 -33.67
CA LEU A 42 15.59 -17.39 -32.26
C LEU A 42 16.76 -16.91 -31.38
N VAL A 43 18.00 -17.14 -31.83
CA VAL A 43 19.21 -16.67 -31.14
C VAL A 43 19.24 -15.15 -31.08
N VAL A 44 19.02 -14.45 -32.21
CA VAL A 44 19.00 -12.98 -32.26
C VAL A 44 17.93 -12.41 -31.34
N MET A 45 16.71 -12.95 -31.35
CA MET A 45 15.64 -12.50 -30.46
C MET A 45 15.99 -12.71 -28.99
N THR A 46 16.53 -13.87 -28.64
CA THR A 46 16.94 -14.19 -27.27
C THR A 46 18.07 -13.29 -26.79
N LEU A 47 19.05 -13.00 -27.66
CA LEU A 47 20.15 -12.07 -27.37
C LEU A 47 19.63 -10.64 -27.16
N ILE A 48 18.65 -10.19 -27.95
CA ILE A 48 18.03 -8.87 -27.75
C ILE A 48 17.33 -8.81 -26.40
N ILE A 49 16.51 -9.80 -26.04
CA ILE A 49 15.85 -9.82 -24.71
C ILE A 49 16.88 -9.82 -23.60
N PHE A 50 17.92 -10.65 -23.71
CA PHE A 50 19.00 -10.73 -22.72
C PHE A 50 19.69 -9.37 -22.55
N ALA A 51 20.07 -8.72 -23.65
CA ALA A 51 20.70 -7.41 -23.63
C ALA A 51 19.78 -6.34 -23.03
N VAL A 52 18.50 -6.29 -23.45
CA VAL A 52 17.51 -5.37 -22.89
C VAL A 52 17.35 -5.59 -21.38
N TRP A 53 17.32 -6.85 -20.93
CA TRP A 53 17.21 -7.19 -19.51
C TRP A 53 18.42 -6.68 -18.71
N GLU A 54 19.64 -7.04 -19.11
CA GLU A 54 20.85 -6.68 -18.37
C GLU A 54 21.16 -5.18 -18.45
N LEU A 55 20.93 -4.53 -19.59
CA LEU A 55 21.08 -3.08 -19.71
C LEU A 55 20.11 -2.34 -18.80
N ASN A 56 18.84 -2.77 -18.71
CA ASN A 56 17.90 -2.20 -17.76
C ASN A 56 18.28 -2.48 -16.30
N HIS A 57 18.83 -3.65 -16.00
CA HIS A 57 19.34 -3.98 -14.67
C HIS A 57 20.47 -3.03 -14.24
N LEU A 58 21.43 -2.78 -15.12
CA LEU A 58 22.51 -1.82 -14.87
C LEU A 58 21.97 -0.38 -14.79
N ALA A 59 21.07 0.00 -15.70
CA ALA A 59 20.49 1.33 -15.74
C ALA A 59 19.78 1.69 -14.44
N ILE A 60 19.01 0.77 -13.84
CA ILE A 60 18.35 1.09 -12.56
C ILE A 60 19.34 1.26 -11.41
N VAL A 61 20.43 0.48 -11.37
CA VAL A 61 21.48 0.65 -10.35
C VAL A 61 22.14 2.01 -10.49
N VAL A 62 22.46 2.41 -11.72
CA VAL A 62 23.06 3.73 -12.00
C VAL A 62 22.10 4.87 -11.66
N ILE A 63 20.83 4.79 -12.08
CA ILE A 63 19.82 5.82 -11.81
C ILE A 63 19.63 6.02 -10.31
N LYS A 64 19.52 4.93 -9.54
CA LYS A 64 19.38 5.01 -8.08
C LYS A 64 20.61 5.58 -7.38
N LYS A 65 21.81 5.33 -7.94
CA LYS A 65 23.05 5.89 -7.40
C LYS A 65 23.19 7.38 -7.70
N LEU A 66 22.78 7.83 -8.89
CA LEU A 66 22.91 9.22 -9.31
C LEU A 66 21.77 10.11 -8.80
N LEU A 67 20.56 9.55 -8.63
CA LEU A 67 19.33 10.28 -8.30
C LEU A 67 18.57 9.59 -7.16
N PRO A 68 19.13 9.55 -5.93
CA PRO A 68 18.59 8.75 -4.81
C PRO A 68 17.24 9.26 -4.29
N ASP A 69 17.05 10.58 -4.25
CA ASP A 69 15.86 11.21 -3.64
C ASP A 69 14.70 11.39 -4.64
N MET A 70 14.76 10.71 -5.78
CA MET A 70 13.75 10.85 -6.81
C MET A 70 12.48 10.07 -6.46
N GLY A 71 11.34 10.77 -6.40
CA GLY A 71 10.04 10.14 -6.19
C GLY A 71 9.70 9.05 -7.21
N THR A 72 8.91 8.06 -6.81
CA THR A 72 8.65 6.81 -7.56
C THR A 72 8.26 7.03 -9.03
N VAL A 73 7.31 7.93 -9.30
CA VAL A 73 6.82 8.20 -10.66
C VAL A 73 7.93 8.80 -11.54
N LYS A 74 8.68 9.77 -11.01
CA LYS A 74 9.79 10.39 -11.74
C LYS A 74 10.89 9.36 -12.03
N CYS A 75 11.21 8.50 -11.05
CA CYS A 75 12.17 7.42 -11.25
C CYS A 75 11.73 6.46 -12.36
N LEU A 76 10.45 6.08 -12.41
CA LEU A 76 9.91 5.22 -13.46
C LEU A 76 9.97 5.86 -14.85
N VAL A 77 9.68 7.16 -14.97
CA VAL A 77 9.76 7.89 -16.24
C VAL A 77 11.19 7.99 -16.74
N VAL A 78 12.13 8.38 -15.87
CA VAL A 78 13.57 8.45 -16.23
C VAL A 78 14.09 7.06 -16.59
N PHE A 79 13.71 6.03 -15.84
CA PHE A 79 14.10 4.66 -16.11
C PHE A 79 13.54 4.13 -17.43
N LEU A 80 12.28 4.43 -17.76
CA LEU A 80 11.68 4.09 -19.05
C LEU A 80 12.41 4.78 -20.21
N ALA A 81 12.69 6.08 -20.08
CA ALA A 81 13.38 6.85 -21.11
C ALA A 81 14.82 6.33 -21.35
N ALA A 82 15.59 6.11 -20.29
CA ALA A 82 16.94 5.54 -20.38
C ALA A 82 16.90 4.12 -20.96
N GLY A 83 15.99 3.27 -20.47
CA GLY A 83 15.79 1.91 -20.96
C GLY A 83 15.41 1.86 -22.44
N ALA A 84 14.57 2.80 -22.91
CA ALA A 84 14.18 2.88 -24.31
C ALA A 84 15.37 3.20 -25.23
N VAL A 85 16.24 4.13 -24.83
CA VAL A 85 17.48 4.45 -25.57
C VAL A 85 18.41 3.23 -25.60
N LEU A 86 18.65 2.61 -24.45
CA LEU A 86 19.52 1.42 -24.35
C LEU A 86 18.98 0.24 -25.17
N ALA A 87 17.68 -0.02 -25.11
CA ALA A 87 17.04 -1.08 -25.89
C ALA A 87 17.12 -0.81 -27.39
N SER A 88 16.95 0.44 -27.81
CA SER A 88 17.07 0.83 -29.23
C SER A 88 18.47 0.57 -29.76
N ILE A 89 19.50 0.98 -29.01
CA ILE A 89 20.90 0.74 -29.36
C ILE A 89 21.17 -0.76 -29.41
N ALA A 90 20.78 -1.50 -28.37
CA ALA A 90 21.00 -2.95 -28.32
C ALA A 90 20.32 -3.70 -29.47
N GLY A 91 19.05 -3.40 -29.77
CA GLY A 91 18.32 -4.02 -30.87
C GLY A 91 18.96 -3.79 -32.22
N ILE A 92 19.37 -2.54 -32.50
CA ILE A 92 20.04 -2.18 -33.76
C ILE A 92 21.42 -2.84 -33.84
N SER A 93 22.25 -2.74 -32.80
CA SER A 93 23.62 -3.27 -32.81
C SER A 93 23.67 -4.79 -32.91
N ILE A 94 22.77 -5.51 -32.23
CA ILE A 94 22.70 -6.97 -32.29
C ILE A 94 22.27 -7.43 -33.68
N VAL A 95 21.23 -6.81 -34.26
CA VAL A 95 20.78 -7.19 -35.60
C VAL A 95 21.81 -6.82 -36.67
N TYR A 96 22.46 -5.66 -36.56
CA TYR A 96 23.55 -5.27 -37.46
C TYR A 96 24.71 -6.27 -37.40
N SER A 97 25.12 -6.66 -36.19
CA SER A 97 26.19 -7.65 -36.00
C SER A 97 25.80 -9.03 -36.57
N ALA A 98 24.56 -9.47 -36.35
CA ALA A 98 24.05 -10.71 -36.91
C ALA A 98 24.01 -10.67 -38.44
N ALA A 99 23.52 -9.57 -39.02
CA ALA A 99 23.43 -9.36 -40.46
C ALA A 99 24.81 -9.45 -41.14
N LEU A 100 25.86 -8.91 -40.50
CA LEU A 100 27.24 -9.04 -40.98
C LEU A 100 27.73 -10.49 -40.94
N LEU A 101 27.44 -11.22 -39.86
CA LEU A 101 27.87 -12.61 -39.68
C LEU A 101 27.17 -13.58 -40.65
N THR A 102 25.89 -13.35 -40.95
CA THR A 102 25.08 -14.21 -41.83
C THR A 102 25.16 -13.82 -43.29
N GLY A 103 25.87 -12.73 -43.62
CA GLY A 103 25.98 -12.22 -45.00
C GLY A 103 24.66 -11.68 -45.55
N LEU A 104 23.83 -11.05 -44.70
CA LEU A 104 22.55 -10.48 -45.14
C LEU A 104 22.81 -9.38 -46.20
N PRO A 105 22.09 -9.39 -47.34
CA PRO A 105 22.23 -8.37 -48.37
C PRO A 105 22.03 -6.94 -47.84
N GLU A 106 22.86 -6.01 -48.30
CA GLU A 106 22.87 -4.62 -47.82
C GLU A 106 21.52 -3.92 -47.99
N ASN A 107 20.80 -4.22 -49.09
CA ASN A 107 19.46 -3.69 -49.36
C ASN A 107 18.38 -4.15 -48.34
N ARG A 108 18.62 -5.21 -47.58
CA ARG A 108 17.73 -5.72 -46.52
C ARG A 108 18.14 -5.28 -45.12
N MET A 109 19.36 -4.77 -44.96
CA MET A 109 19.94 -4.43 -43.66
C MET A 109 19.11 -3.37 -42.91
N ALA A 110 18.66 -2.33 -43.63
CA ALA A 110 17.83 -1.28 -43.03
C ALA A 110 16.49 -1.81 -42.49
N ILE A 111 15.86 -2.75 -43.18
CA ILE A 111 14.59 -3.36 -42.73
C ILE A 111 14.83 -4.24 -41.51
N ALA A 112 15.89 -5.06 -41.51
CA ALA A 112 16.26 -5.89 -40.38
C ALA A 112 16.53 -5.04 -39.12
N MET A 113 17.29 -3.95 -39.25
CA MET A 113 17.56 -3.03 -38.14
C MET A 113 16.29 -2.36 -37.60
N LYS A 114 15.35 -1.95 -38.47
CA LYS A 114 14.04 -1.41 -38.06
C LYS A 114 13.24 -2.45 -37.27
N LEU A 115 13.23 -3.71 -37.71
CA LEU A 115 12.55 -4.79 -36.97
C LEU A 115 13.21 -5.05 -35.61
N GLY A 116 14.54 -5.06 -35.56
CA GLY A 116 15.31 -5.17 -34.30
C GLY A 116 15.00 -4.04 -33.32
N PHE A 117 14.93 -2.80 -33.81
CA PHE A 117 14.54 -1.63 -33.03
C PHE A 117 13.12 -1.75 -32.47
N ILE A 118 12.13 -2.08 -33.33
CA ILE A 118 10.74 -2.25 -32.92
C ILE A 118 10.62 -3.38 -31.88
N TYR A 119 11.32 -4.49 -32.11
CA TYR A 119 11.30 -5.63 -31.20
C TYR A 119 11.88 -5.27 -29.83
N ALA A 120 13.08 -4.69 -29.79
CA ALA A 120 13.75 -4.31 -28.54
C ALA A 120 12.94 -3.28 -27.74
N THR A 121 12.38 -2.26 -28.40
CA THR A 121 11.56 -1.23 -27.74
C THR A 121 10.25 -1.78 -27.20
N ARG A 122 9.58 -2.72 -27.89
CA ARG A 122 8.38 -3.41 -27.40
C ARG A 122 8.66 -4.28 -26.18
N ILE A 123 9.75 -5.05 -26.21
CA ILE A 123 10.18 -5.85 -25.04
C ILE A 123 10.51 -4.94 -23.87
N ASN A 124 11.24 -3.85 -24.10
CA ASN A 124 11.52 -2.86 -23.07
C ASN A 124 10.22 -2.31 -22.46
N LEU A 125 9.29 -1.83 -23.27
CA LEU A 125 8.00 -1.32 -22.80
C LEU A 125 7.25 -2.34 -21.94
N PHE A 126 7.18 -3.60 -22.39
CA PHE A 126 6.57 -4.69 -21.63
C PHE A 126 7.21 -4.88 -20.25
N LEU A 127 8.54 -4.93 -20.18
CA LEU A 127 9.27 -5.07 -18.91
C LEU A 127 9.05 -3.86 -17.98
N HIS A 128 8.98 -2.65 -18.51
CA HIS A 128 8.70 -1.44 -17.72
C HIS A 128 7.28 -1.42 -17.17
N ILE A 129 6.28 -1.85 -17.96
CA ILE A 129 4.89 -1.99 -17.48
C ILE A 129 4.83 -2.99 -16.31
N LEU A 130 5.45 -4.16 -16.44
CA LEU A 130 5.47 -5.15 -15.37
C LEU A 130 6.15 -4.62 -14.09
N ASN A 131 7.23 -3.86 -14.24
CA ASN A 131 7.90 -3.23 -13.09
C ASN A 131 7.04 -2.14 -12.44
N ALA A 132 6.38 -1.30 -13.23
CA ALA A 132 5.47 -0.27 -12.73
C ALA A 132 4.32 -0.91 -11.95
N ILE A 133 3.65 -1.91 -12.53
CA ILE A 133 2.57 -2.66 -11.85
C ILE A 133 3.07 -3.23 -10.53
N ARG A 134 4.22 -3.91 -10.51
CA ARG A 134 4.79 -4.49 -9.29
C ARG A 134 5.03 -3.43 -8.21
N ILE A 135 5.59 -2.28 -8.57
CA ILE A 135 5.87 -1.19 -7.63
C ILE A 135 4.57 -0.62 -7.07
N PHE A 136 3.61 -0.29 -7.92
CA PHE A 136 2.33 0.27 -7.48
C PHE A 136 1.51 -0.71 -6.63
N VAL A 137 1.55 -2.02 -6.93
CA VAL A 137 0.89 -3.04 -6.10
C VAL A 137 1.51 -3.11 -4.70
N ILE A 138 2.84 -3.03 -4.59
CA ILE A 138 3.52 -3.02 -3.28
C ILE A 138 3.18 -1.75 -2.51
N GLU A 139 3.24 -0.59 -3.16
CA GLU A 139 2.94 0.70 -2.53
C GLU A 139 1.47 0.78 -2.08
N TYR A 140 0.54 0.30 -2.91
CA TYR A 140 -0.88 0.24 -2.59
C TYR A 140 -1.14 -0.63 -1.35
N LYS A 141 -0.57 -1.84 -1.30
CA LYS A 141 -0.70 -2.73 -0.14
C LYS A 141 -0.12 -2.12 1.14
N SER A 142 0.99 -1.39 1.04
CA SER A 142 1.58 -0.71 2.19
C SER A 142 0.64 0.38 2.73
N LYS A 143 0.07 1.19 1.84
CA LYS A 143 -0.88 2.26 2.21
C LYS A 143 -2.19 1.71 2.78
N GLU A 144 -2.67 0.58 2.24
CA GLU A 144 -3.84 -0.12 2.76
C GLU A 144 -3.61 -0.62 4.19
N LEU A 145 -2.44 -1.22 4.47
CA LEU A 145 -2.07 -1.67 5.80
C LEU A 145 -1.97 -0.51 6.80
N GLU A 146 -1.32 0.58 6.41
CA GLU A 146 -1.19 1.79 7.23
C GLU A 146 -2.57 2.41 7.56
N ALA A 147 -3.47 2.47 6.57
CA ALA A 147 -4.83 2.96 6.78
C ALA A 147 -5.62 2.07 7.76
N GLU A 148 -5.45 0.76 7.69
CA GLU A 148 -6.11 -0.18 8.60
C GLU A 148 -5.55 -0.08 10.02
N GLU A 149 -4.23 0.08 10.18
CA GLU A 149 -3.61 0.34 11.48
C GLU A 149 -4.10 1.65 12.11
N LEU A 150 -4.23 2.70 11.30
CA LEU A 150 -4.76 3.99 11.75
C LEU A 150 -6.22 3.88 12.20
N ARG A 151 -7.06 3.16 11.43
CA ARG A 151 -8.46 2.89 11.80
C ARG A 151 -8.56 2.13 13.11
N ARG A 152 -7.75 1.07 13.28
CA ARG A 152 -7.72 0.28 14.52
C ARG A 152 -7.30 1.14 15.71
N THR A 153 -6.27 1.96 15.54
CA THR A 153 -5.77 2.86 16.59
C THR A 153 -6.83 3.90 16.96
N ASN A 154 -7.53 4.46 15.97
CA ASN A 154 -8.63 5.39 16.20
C ASN A 154 -9.78 4.73 16.96
N ALA A 155 -10.23 3.55 16.53
CA ALA A 155 -11.28 2.80 17.22
C ALA A 155 -10.90 2.45 18.68
N GLN A 156 -9.64 2.08 18.92
CA GLN A 156 -9.13 1.85 20.27
C GLN A 156 -9.12 3.13 21.12
N ALA A 157 -8.72 4.26 20.54
CA ALA A 157 -8.75 5.55 21.22
C ALA A 157 -10.19 5.98 21.55
N GLN A 158 -11.14 5.79 20.64
CA GLN A 158 -12.57 6.03 20.89
C GLN A 158 -13.10 5.13 22.01
N LEU A 159 -12.79 3.84 21.97
CA LEU A 159 -13.18 2.90 23.03
C LEU A 159 -12.57 3.28 24.38
N GLN A 160 -11.30 3.71 24.41
CA GLN A 160 -10.66 4.18 25.64
C GLN A 160 -11.29 5.48 26.14
N ALA A 161 -11.64 6.41 25.25
CA ALA A 161 -12.34 7.64 25.61
C ALA A 161 -13.71 7.33 26.23
N ILE A 162 -14.49 6.44 25.62
CA ILE A 162 -15.77 5.97 26.17
C ILE A 162 -15.56 5.32 27.55
N ARG A 163 -14.57 4.43 27.69
CA ARG A 163 -14.25 3.80 29.00
C ARG A 163 -13.87 4.82 30.07
N ASN A 164 -13.10 5.84 29.72
CA ASN A 164 -12.72 6.90 30.65
C ASN A 164 -13.94 7.75 31.08
N GLN A 165 -14.89 8.00 30.17
CA GLN A 165 -16.12 8.76 30.44
C GLN A 165 -17.07 8.05 31.42
N VAL A 166 -17.04 6.72 31.48
CA VAL A 166 -17.85 5.90 32.41
C VAL A 166 -17.42 6.05 33.88
N ASN A 167 -16.28 6.72 34.15
CA ASN A 167 -15.62 6.88 35.46
C ASN A 167 -15.78 5.62 36.34
N PRO A 168 -15.06 4.53 36.02
CA PRO A 168 -15.21 3.25 36.72
C PRO A 168 -15.04 3.39 38.23
N HIS A 169 -14.17 4.30 38.67
CA HIS A 169 -13.94 4.58 40.09
C HIS A 169 -15.16 5.18 40.79
N PHE A 170 -15.89 6.08 40.14
CA PHE A 170 -17.15 6.61 40.67
C PHE A 170 -18.20 5.50 40.76
N LEU A 171 -18.35 4.69 39.72
CA LEU A 171 -19.27 3.54 39.71
C LEU A 171 -18.96 2.56 40.87
N PHE A 172 -17.73 2.05 40.96
CA PHE A 172 -17.35 1.07 41.98
C PHE A 172 -17.45 1.64 43.40
N ASN A 173 -17.08 2.90 43.61
CA ASN A 173 -17.21 3.52 44.94
C ASN A 173 -18.66 3.61 45.40
N ASN A 174 -19.58 4.02 44.52
CA ASN A 174 -20.99 4.11 44.90
C ASN A 174 -21.60 2.72 45.13
N LEU A 175 -21.21 1.70 44.34
CA LEU A 175 -21.63 0.31 44.59
C LEU A 175 -21.11 -0.22 45.94
N ASN A 176 -19.88 0.12 46.34
CA ASN A 176 -19.34 -0.26 47.64
C ASN A 176 -20.09 0.42 48.80
N VAL A 177 -20.40 1.71 48.68
CA VAL A 177 -21.21 2.43 49.69
C VAL A 177 -22.59 1.79 49.80
N LEU A 178 -23.23 1.52 48.66
CA LEU A 178 -24.53 0.85 48.64
C LEU A 178 -24.48 -0.54 49.29
N SER A 179 -23.46 -1.35 48.96
CA SER A 179 -23.28 -2.68 49.57
C SER A 179 -23.17 -2.58 51.09
N ALA A 180 -22.39 -1.63 51.60
CA ALA A 180 -22.28 -1.38 53.04
C ALA A 180 -23.61 -0.93 53.68
N MET A 181 -24.41 -0.12 52.98
CA MET A 181 -25.73 0.29 53.44
C MET A 181 -26.70 -0.88 53.52
N VAL A 182 -26.69 -1.77 52.51
CA VAL A 182 -27.54 -2.97 52.48
C VAL A 182 -27.16 -3.94 53.61
N VAL A 183 -25.86 -4.20 53.82
CA VAL A 183 -25.38 -5.08 54.90
C VAL A 183 -25.74 -4.54 56.29
N LYS A 184 -25.79 -3.21 56.45
CA LYS A 184 -26.17 -2.55 57.71
C LYS A 184 -27.67 -2.30 57.85
N GLU A 185 -28.51 -2.84 56.95
CA GLU A 185 -29.95 -2.63 56.92
C GLU A 185 -30.36 -1.14 56.96
N ASN A 186 -29.56 -0.28 56.33
CA ASN A 186 -29.80 1.16 56.35
C ASN A 186 -31.05 1.50 55.50
N PRO A 187 -32.08 2.14 56.08
CA PRO A 187 -33.32 2.45 55.34
C PRO A 187 -33.11 3.44 54.18
N GLY A 188 -31.99 4.17 54.16
CA GLY A 188 -31.59 5.07 53.08
C GLY A 188 -31.04 4.38 51.83
N ALA A 189 -30.82 3.06 51.85
CA ALA A 189 -30.22 2.34 50.71
C ALA A 189 -31.05 2.47 49.42
N ASN A 190 -32.38 2.40 49.52
CA ASN A 190 -33.27 2.57 48.35
C ASN A 190 -33.16 3.96 47.74
N LYS A 191 -33.09 5.00 48.58
CA LYS A 191 -32.91 6.39 48.13
C LYS A 191 -31.54 6.60 47.49
N PHE A 192 -30.50 5.96 48.04
CA PHE A 192 -29.15 5.96 47.44
C PHE A 192 -29.14 5.34 46.04
N ILE A 193 -29.82 4.22 45.82
CA ILE A 193 -29.96 3.60 44.49
C ILE A 193 -30.64 4.53 43.49
N GLU A 194 -31.71 5.20 43.91
CA GLU A 194 -32.47 6.11 43.04
C GLU A 194 -31.63 7.32 42.61
N GLU A 195 -30.98 7.99 43.56
CA GLU A 195 -30.12 9.14 43.29
C GLU A 195 -28.88 8.74 42.49
N PHE A 196 -28.30 7.57 42.77
CA PHE A 196 -27.20 7.01 41.99
C PHE A 196 -27.62 6.77 40.53
N SER A 197 -28.80 6.20 40.32
CA SER A 197 -29.37 5.97 38.99
C SER A 197 -29.63 7.27 38.22
N LYS A 198 -30.05 8.35 38.90
CA LYS A 198 -30.24 9.68 38.29
C LYS A 198 -28.91 10.26 37.82
N VAL A 199 -27.88 10.24 38.66
CA VAL A 199 -26.52 10.73 38.32
C VAL A 199 -25.93 9.92 37.16
N TYR A 200 -26.00 8.60 37.22
CA TYR A 200 -25.38 7.75 36.21
C TYR A 200 -26.07 7.88 34.85
N ARG A 201 -27.41 7.97 34.83
CA ARG A 201 -28.19 8.22 33.61
C ARG A 201 -27.88 9.59 33.01
N HIS A 202 -27.60 10.60 33.83
CA HIS A 202 -27.15 11.90 33.36
C HIS A 202 -25.76 11.82 32.72
N ILE A 203 -24.79 11.18 33.38
CA ILE A 203 -23.44 10.96 32.82
C ILE A 203 -23.51 10.28 31.45
N LEU A 204 -24.40 9.29 31.28
CA LEU A 204 -24.60 8.58 30.01
C LEU A 204 -25.35 9.42 28.96
N ASN A 205 -26.40 10.16 29.34
CA ASN A 205 -27.22 10.94 28.40
C ASN A 205 -26.56 12.26 27.95
N SER A 206 -25.60 12.75 28.71
CA SER A 206 -24.79 13.93 28.36
C SER A 206 -23.60 13.58 27.45
N GLN A 207 -23.37 12.29 27.15
CA GLN A 207 -22.19 11.81 26.40
C GLN A 207 -22.03 12.40 25.00
N ASP A 208 -23.14 12.58 24.26
CA ASP A 208 -23.12 13.01 22.86
C ASP A 208 -23.37 14.52 22.67
N LYS A 209 -23.48 15.29 23.77
CA LYS A 209 -23.82 16.72 23.71
C LYS A 209 -22.59 17.59 24.00
N GLU A 210 -22.12 18.34 23.00
CA GLU A 210 -21.06 19.34 23.18
C GLU A 210 -21.47 20.50 24.13
N LEU A 211 -22.77 20.79 24.22
CA LEU A 211 -23.31 21.85 25.08
C LEU A 211 -24.56 21.36 25.83
N VAL A 212 -24.65 21.70 27.11
CA VAL A 212 -25.78 21.41 27.99
C VAL A 212 -26.21 22.72 28.68
N ALA A 213 -27.52 22.92 28.84
CA ALA A 213 -28.06 24.09 29.53
C ALA A 213 -27.68 24.06 31.02
N VAL A 214 -27.30 25.22 31.57
CA VAL A 214 -26.87 25.35 32.98
C VAL A 214 -27.98 24.94 33.94
N GLU A 215 -29.24 25.22 33.60
CA GLU A 215 -30.40 24.82 34.39
C GLU A 215 -30.52 23.30 34.51
N LEU A 216 -30.13 22.59 33.44
CA LEU A 216 -30.13 21.14 33.42
C LEU A 216 -29.03 20.59 34.34
N GLU A 217 -27.79 21.10 34.23
CA GLU A 217 -26.67 20.78 35.13
C GLU A 217 -27.02 21.00 36.61
N MET A 218 -27.62 22.16 36.93
CA MET A 218 -28.05 22.49 38.29
C MET A 218 -29.12 21.54 38.83
N SER A 219 -29.95 20.95 37.97
CA SER A 219 -30.95 19.95 38.38
C SER A 219 -30.34 18.60 38.77
N TYR A 220 -29.17 18.24 38.19
CA TYR A 220 -28.46 16.99 38.45
C TYR A 220 -27.41 17.08 39.56
N ILE A 221 -26.95 18.29 39.87
CA ILE A 221 -26.02 18.53 40.98
C ILE A 221 -26.59 18.07 42.32
N LYS A 222 -27.92 18.18 42.51
CA LYS A 222 -28.60 17.78 43.77
C LYS A 222 -28.45 16.27 44.06
N PRO A 223 -28.82 15.36 43.13
CA PRO A 223 -28.51 13.93 43.25
C PRO A 223 -27.03 13.63 43.51
N TYR A 224 -26.12 14.32 42.82
CA TYR A 224 -24.67 14.10 42.97
C TYR A 224 -24.15 14.48 44.36
N LEU A 225 -24.60 15.63 44.88
CA LEU A 225 -24.25 16.09 46.22
C LEU A 225 -24.81 15.15 47.31
N TYR A 226 -26.01 14.59 47.11
CA TYR A 226 -26.57 13.58 48.01
C TYR A 226 -25.69 12.33 48.12
N LEU A 227 -25.15 11.83 46.99
CA LEU A 227 -24.22 10.70 46.99
C LEU A 227 -22.92 11.03 47.73
N LEU A 228 -22.36 12.22 47.51
CA LEU A 228 -21.13 12.67 48.18
C LEU A 228 -21.32 12.84 49.69
N GLN A 229 -22.43 13.42 50.13
CA GLN A 229 -22.75 13.57 51.55
C GLN A 229 -22.96 12.22 52.25
N THR A 230 -23.60 11.26 51.56
CA THR A 230 -23.77 9.91 52.09
C THR A 230 -22.42 9.19 52.24
N ARG A 231 -21.46 9.47 51.35
CA ARG A 231 -20.10 8.92 51.40
C ARG A 231 -19.22 9.59 52.46
N PHE A 232 -19.36 10.90 52.66
CA PHE A 232 -18.52 11.72 53.55
C PHE A 232 -19.37 12.53 54.54
N PRO A 233 -20.10 11.87 55.45
CA PRO A 233 -21.07 12.53 56.32
C PRO A 233 -20.45 13.64 57.20
N ASP A 234 -19.21 13.45 57.65
CA ASP A 234 -18.54 14.37 58.59
C ASP A 234 -17.53 15.33 57.92
N SER A 235 -17.31 15.19 56.61
CA SER A 235 -16.26 15.94 55.89
C SER A 235 -16.79 16.85 54.79
N LEU A 236 -18.08 16.78 54.45
CA LEU A 236 -18.69 17.59 53.40
C LEU A 236 -19.91 18.37 53.91
N VAL A 237 -19.70 19.65 54.22
CA VAL A 237 -20.76 20.60 54.60
C VAL A 237 -21.09 21.51 53.42
N ILE A 238 -22.29 21.37 52.88
CA ILE A 238 -22.78 22.20 51.77
C ILE A 238 -23.61 23.33 52.39
N LYS A 239 -23.20 24.59 52.18
CA LYS A 239 -23.92 25.79 52.60
C LYS A 239 -24.76 26.34 51.47
#